data_AF-A0A2R4DE13-F1
#
_entry.id   AF-A0A2R4DE13-F1
#
_cell.length_a   1.000
_cell.length_b   1.000
_cell.length_c   1.000
_cell.angle_alpha   90.00
_cell.angle_beta   90.00
_cell.angle_gamma   90.00
#
_symmetry.space_group_name_H-M   'P 1'
#
loop_
_entity.id
_entity.type
_entity.pdbx_description
1 polymer ?
#
loop_
_entity_poly.entity_id
_entity_poly.type
_entity_poly.pdbx_seq_one_letter_code
_entity_poly.pdbx_strand_id
1 'polypeptide(L)'
;MNPIIDGIIALEGGYVFNPKDKGGATHWGITEATARAHGYAGDMRDLTHAEAYAILEEDYWIKPGFDVISTLSWPVSFELCDAAVNIGAYHPSAWLQRWLNVFNHEGKRYPDIHVDGNIGPRTLAALEHYLAWRGQEGEAVLVKALNCSQGTYYLNVAEKNHNNEQFIYGWIKNRVT
;
A
#
# COMPACT_ATOMS: atom_id res chain seq x y z
N MET A 1 14.66 3.73 6.29
CA MET A 1 14.52 2.80 5.16
C MET A 1 13.16 2.12 5.34
N ASN A 2 12.30 2.19 4.32
CA ASN A 2 10.97 1.60 4.33
C ASN A 2 11.06 0.06 4.17
N PRO A 3 10.75 -0.73 5.21
CA PRO A 3 10.91 -2.18 5.20
C PRO A 3 10.01 -2.90 4.20
N ILE A 4 8.90 -2.28 3.77
CA ILE A 4 8.01 -2.84 2.75
C ILE A 4 8.72 -2.82 1.39
N ILE A 5 9.31 -1.68 1.02
CA ILE A 5 10.04 -1.51 -0.24
C ILE A 5 11.30 -2.39 -0.25
N ASP A 6 12.04 -2.40 0.86
CA ASP A 6 13.21 -3.28 1.00
C ASP A 6 12.84 -4.75 0.79
N GLY A 7 11.70 -5.17 1.32
CA GLY A 7 11.16 -6.53 1.14
C GLY A 7 10.85 -6.86 -0.32
N ILE A 8 10.25 -5.94 -1.07
CA ILE A 8 9.94 -6.12 -2.50
C ILE A 8 11.22 -6.32 -3.30
N ILE A 9 12.19 -5.43 -3.13
CA ILE A 9 13.45 -5.48 -3.86
C ILE A 9 14.22 -6.77 -3.56
N ALA A 10 14.21 -7.22 -2.30
CA ALA A 10 14.85 -8.47 -1.90
C ALA A 10 14.21 -9.70 -2.55
N LEU A 11 12.89 -9.69 -2.79
CA LEU A 11 12.15 -10.79 -3.42
C LEU A 11 12.26 -10.77 -4.95
N GLU A 12 12.29 -9.58 -5.56
CA GLU A 12 12.13 -9.40 -7.01
C GLU A 12 13.40 -8.93 -7.72
N GLY A 13 14.57 -9.10 -7.09
CA GLY A 13 15.82 -8.51 -7.56
C GLY A 13 16.41 -9.05 -8.86
N GLY A 14 15.83 -10.09 -9.45
CA GLY A 14 16.28 -10.64 -10.73
C GLY A 14 15.73 -9.88 -11.93
N TYR A 15 16.55 -9.72 -12.96
CA TYR A 15 16.07 -9.36 -14.30
C TYR A 15 15.24 -10.51 -14.89
N VAL A 16 14.03 -10.20 -15.36
CA VAL A 16 13.16 -11.13 -16.07
C VAL A 16 12.69 -10.46 -17.35
N PHE A 17 12.82 -11.17 -18.48
CA PHE A 17 12.24 -10.74 -19.76
C PHE A 17 11.55 -11.92 -20.43
N ASN A 18 10.27 -11.76 -20.72
CA ASN A 18 9.51 -12.72 -21.48
C ASN A 18 9.04 -12.07 -22.81
N PRO A 19 9.59 -12.49 -23.98
CA PRO A 19 9.24 -11.91 -25.28
C PRO A 19 7.76 -12.04 -25.65
N LYS A 20 7.01 -12.92 -24.98
CA LYS A 20 5.58 -13.15 -25.23
C LYS A 20 4.68 -12.34 -24.29
N ASP A 21 5.26 -11.68 -23.29
CA ASP A 21 4.52 -10.95 -22.27
C ASP A 21 4.45 -9.47 -22.63
N LYS A 22 3.26 -8.87 -22.49
CA LYS A 22 3.02 -7.47 -22.85
C LYS A 22 3.66 -6.50 -21.85
N GLY A 23 4.03 -6.99 -20.66
CA GLY A 23 4.64 -6.21 -19.59
C GLY A 23 6.10 -5.81 -19.81
N GLY A 24 6.77 -6.37 -20.83
CA GLY A 24 8.16 -6.04 -21.16
C GLY A 24 9.18 -6.62 -20.17
N ALA A 25 10.35 -6.01 -20.10
CA ALA A 25 11.39 -6.38 -19.13
C ALA A 25 11.03 -5.89 -17.72
N THR A 26 11.33 -6.72 -16.72
CA THR A 26 11.18 -6.38 -15.29
C THR A 26 12.51 -6.56 -14.59
N HIS A 27 12.91 -5.61 -13.74
CA HIS A 27 14.07 -5.74 -12.86
C HIS A 27 13.74 -5.10 -11.50
N TRP A 28 14.08 -5.76 -10.39
CA TRP A 28 13.75 -5.28 -9.03
C TRP A 28 12.24 -5.06 -8.81
N GLY A 29 11.40 -5.79 -9.52
CA GLY A 29 9.94 -5.58 -9.51
C GLY A 29 9.42 -4.40 -10.32
N ILE A 30 10.31 -3.64 -10.96
CA ILE A 30 9.95 -2.51 -11.80
C ILE A 30 9.85 -2.95 -13.25
N THR A 31 8.67 -2.76 -13.85
CA THR A 31 8.47 -2.95 -15.30
C THR A 31 9.18 -1.85 -16.09
N GLU A 32 9.57 -2.15 -17.32
CA GLU A 32 10.15 -1.15 -18.22
C GLU A 32 9.25 0.08 -18.38
N ALA A 33 7.94 -0.11 -18.52
CA ALA A 33 6.98 0.98 -18.64
C ALA A 33 7.01 1.90 -17.41
N THR A 34 7.06 1.34 -16.21
CA THR A 34 7.21 2.09 -14.96
C THR A 34 8.55 2.83 -14.93
N ALA A 35 9.65 2.15 -15.24
CA ALA A 35 10.97 2.78 -15.27
C ALA A 35 11.02 3.97 -16.25
N ARG A 36 10.44 3.82 -17.46
CA ARG A 36 10.36 4.91 -18.45
C ARG A 36 9.50 6.08 -17.96
N ALA A 37 8.39 5.81 -17.26
CA ALA A 37 7.53 6.85 -16.70
C ALA A 37 8.25 7.69 -15.64
N HIS A 38 9.23 7.10 -14.94
CA HIS A 38 10.12 7.78 -14.00
C HIS A 38 11.39 8.37 -14.66
N GLY A 39 11.48 8.34 -15.99
CA GLY A 39 12.57 8.95 -16.74
C GLY A 39 13.84 8.09 -16.86
N TYR A 40 13.83 6.84 -16.38
CA TYR A 40 14.96 5.94 -16.60
C TYR A 40 15.05 5.55 -18.08
N ALA A 41 16.17 5.85 -18.72
CA ALA A 41 16.39 5.62 -20.16
C ALA A 41 17.41 4.51 -20.47
N GLY A 42 18.04 3.91 -19.45
CA GLY A 42 19.04 2.85 -19.61
C GLY A 42 18.46 1.48 -19.96
N ASP A 43 19.31 0.50 -20.21
CA ASP A 43 18.89 -0.90 -20.31
C ASP A 43 18.33 -1.35 -18.95
N MET A 44 17.20 -2.05 -18.94
CA MET A 44 16.59 -2.55 -17.70
C MET A 44 17.50 -3.51 -16.92
N ARG A 45 18.49 -4.13 -17.57
CA ARG A 45 19.54 -4.94 -16.92
C ARG A 45 20.48 -4.13 -16.03
N ASP A 46 20.65 -2.85 -16.35
CA ASP A 46 21.56 -1.95 -15.66
C ASP A 46 20.85 -1.12 -14.58
N LEU A 47 19.54 -1.30 -14.41
CA LEU A 47 18.75 -0.61 -13.39
C LEU A 47 19.31 -0.97 -12.02
N THR A 48 19.84 0.02 -11.30
CA THR A 48 20.47 -0.23 -10.00
C THR A 48 19.42 -0.41 -8.92
N HIS A 49 19.81 -1.07 -7.82
CA HIS A 49 18.98 -1.16 -6.61
C HIS A 49 18.54 0.22 -6.12
N ALA A 50 19.42 1.23 -6.17
CA ALA A 50 19.10 2.58 -5.68
C ALA A 50 18.04 3.27 -6.57
N GLU A 51 18.13 3.11 -7.89
CA GLU A 51 17.12 3.64 -8.82
C GLU A 51 15.78 2.92 -8.66
N ALA A 52 15.79 1.60 -8.55
CA ALA A 52 14.57 0.82 -8.30
C ALA A 52 13.90 1.21 -6.97
N TYR A 53 14.68 1.40 -5.91
CA TYR A 53 14.18 1.89 -4.62
C TYR A 53 13.50 3.24 -4.76
N ALA A 54 14.15 4.20 -5.41
CA ALA A 54 13.60 5.53 -5.59
C ALA A 54 12.27 5.51 -6.36
N ILE A 55 12.16 4.66 -7.39
CA ILE A 55 10.92 4.48 -8.16
C ILE A 55 9.80 3.91 -7.28
N LEU A 56 10.09 2.82 -6.54
CA LEU A 56 9.11 2.20 -5.64
C LEU A 56 8.69 3.14 -4.51
N GLU A 57 9.64 3.91 -3.96
CA GLU A 57 9.38 4.88 -2.89
C GLU A 57 8.50 6.03 -3.40
N GLU A 58 8.78 6.55 -4.58
CA GLU A 58 7.94 7.59 -5.16
C GLU A 58 6.50 7.07 -5.39
N ASP A 59 6.33 5.92 -6.04
CA ASP A 59 4.99 5.44 -6.46
C ASP A 59 4.14 4.89 -5.32
N TYR A 60 4.75 4.20 -4.34
CA TYR A 60 4.03 3.44 -3.32
C TYR A 60 4.16 3.99 -1.91
N TRP A 61 4.97 5.04 -1.71
CA TRP A 61 5.17 5.64 -0.40
C TRP A 61 4.90 7.15 -0.39
N ILE A 62 5.61 7.92 -1.23
CA ILE A 62 5.56 9.39 -1.23
C ILE A 62 4.29 9.89 -1.92
N LYS A 63 4.07 9.52 -3.19
CA LYS A 63 2.94 10.02 -3.98
C LYS A 63 1.57 9.67 -3.37
N PRO A 64 1.35 8.50 -2.75
CA PRO A 64 0.14 8.21 -2.01
C PRO A 64 0.00 8.97 -0.67
N GLY A 65 1.06 9.61 -0.18
CA GLY A 65 1.10 10.33 1.09
C GLY A 65 1.31 9.44 2.33
N PHE A 66 1.81 8.21 2.15
CA PHE A 66 2.04 7.28 3.27
C PHE A 66 3.29 7.65 4.08
N ASP A 67 4.26 8.31 3.45
CA ASP A 67 5.37 8.98 4.13
C ASP A 67 4.86 10.01 5.16
N VAL A 68 3.84 10.79 4.82
CA VAL A 68 3.24 11.75 5.74
C VAL A 68 2.48 11.03 6.85
N ILE A 69 1.73 9.96 6.54
CA ILE A 69 1.07 9.12 7.57
C ILE A 69 2.10 8.52 8.53
N SER A 70 3.29 8.15 8.07
CA SER A 70 4.32 7.56 8.92
C SER A 70 4.78 8.48 10.06
N THR A 71 4.61 9.80 9.90
CA THR A 71 4.87 10.77 10.97
C THR A 71 3.85 10.68 12.11
N LEU A 72 2.67 10.10 11.86
CA LEU A 72 1.61 9.85 12.85
C LEU A 72 1.61 8.39 13.33
N SER A 73 1.78 7.44 12.42
CA SER A 73 1.75 6.00 12.72
C SER A 73 2.50 5.19 11.67
N TRP A 74 3.63 4.63 12.08
CA TRP A 74 4.38 3.66 11.28
C TRP A 74 3.56 2.40 10.96
N PRO A 75 2.90 1.72 11.93
CA PRO A 75 2.09 0.54 11.64
C PRO A 75 1.01 0.77 10.58
N VAL A 76 0.27 1.89 10.66
CA VAL A 76 -0.77 2.21 9.67
C VAL A 76 -0.13 2.48 8.32
N SER A 77 0.94 3.28 8.25
CA SER A 77 1.60 3.58 6.97
C SER A 77 2.15 2.33 6.26
N PHE A 78 2.71 1.38 7.01
CA PHE A 78 3.22 0.12 6.44
C PHE A 78 2.10 -0.77 5.92
N GLU A 79 0.98 -0.87 6.62
CA GLU A 79 -0.17 -1.65 6.15
C GLU A 79 -0.73 -1.07 4.84
N LEU A 80 -0.85 0.27 4.76
CA LEU A 80 -1.31 0.94 3.54
C LEU A 80 -0.35 0.74 2.36
N CYS A 81 0.97 0.83 2.61
CA CYS A 81 1.99 0.62 1.60
C CYS A 81 2.00 -0.83 1.10
N ASP A 82 1.94 -1.81 2.01
CA ASP A 82 1.87 -3.24 1.66
C ASP A 82 0.64 -3.59 0.82
N ALA A 83 -0.52 -3.02 1.15
CA ALA A 83 -1.69 -3.16 0.31
C ALA A 83 -1.50 -2.47 -1.06
N ALA A 84 -0.96 -1.25 -1.07
CA ALA A 84 -0.84 -0.46 -2.30
C ALA A 84 0.09 -1.09 -3.33
N VAL A 85 1.15 -1.77 -2.91
CA VAL A 85 2.08 -2.46 -3.84
C VAL A 85 1.39 -3.63 -4.55
N ASN A 86 0.40 -4.25 -3.90
CA ASN A 86 -0.35 -5.38 -4.46
C ASN A 86 -1.54 -4.94 -5.32
N ILE A 87 -2.29 -3.92 -4.89
CA ILE A 87 -3.61 -3.58 -5.47
C ILE A 87 -3.80 -2.10 -5.82
N GLY A 88 -2.74 -1.30 -5.74
CA GLY A 88 -2.77 0.15 -5.94
C GLY A 88 -3.24 0.93 -4.72
N ALA A 89 -2.80 2.18 -4.60
CA ALA A 89 -2.97 3.01 -3.40
C ALA A 89 -4.41 3.47 -3.11
N TYR A 90 -5.29 3.48 -4.12
CA TYR A 90 -6.67 3.97 -3.96
C TYR A 90 -7.45 3.18 -2.91
N HIS A 91 -7.42 1.84 -3.01
CA HIS A 91 -8.17 0.97 -2.12
C HIS A 91 -7.78 1.11 -0.63
N PRO A 92 -6.51 0.95 -0.23
CA PRO A 92 -6.11 1.12 1.16
C PRO A 92 -6.39 2.53 1.69
N SER A 93 -6.17 3.57 0.88
CA SER A 93 -6.47 4.96 1.26
C SER A 93 -7.97 5.18 1.50
N ALA A 94 -8.83 4.65 0.62
CA ALA A 94 -10.27 4.72 0.79
C ALA A 94 -10.76 3.90 2.00
N TRP A 95 -10.14 2.76 2.31
CA TRP A 95 -10.46 1.99 3.51
C TRP A 95 -10.11 2.75 4.78
N LEU A 96 -8.94 3.39 4.83
CA LEU A 96 -8.57 4.26 5.94
C LEU A 96 -9.63 5.35 6.17
N GLN A 97 -10.01 6.08 5.11
CA GLN A 97 -11.02 7.14 5.21
C GLN A 97 -12.36 6.61 5.72
N ARG A 98 -12.81 5.45 5.22
CA ARG A 98 -14.05 4.81 5.67
C ARG A 98 -14.00 4.40 7.14
N TRP A 99 -12.90 3.81 7.60
CA TRP A 99 -12.76 3.39 8.99
C TRP A 99 -12.64 4.57 9.93
N LEU A 100 -11.94 5.64 9.55
CA LEU A 100 -11.92 6.88 10.32
C LEU A 100 -13.34 7.44 10.49
N ASN A 101 -14.16 7.49 9.44
CA ASN A 101 -15.56 7.90 9.55
C ASN A 101 -16.35 7.02 10.53
N VAL A 102 -16.24 5.69 10.41
CA VAL A 102 -16.93 4.77 11.33
C VAL A 102 -16.45 4.95 12.78
N PHE A 103 -15.17 5.25 12.98
CA PHE A 103 -14.58 5.39 14.30
C PHE A 103 -14.64 6.81 14.89
N ASN A 104 -15.28 7.76 14.23
CA ASN A 104 -15.33 9.16 14.69
C ASN A 104 -16.33 9.45 15.83
N HIS A 105 -17.03 8.42 16.31
CA HIS A 105 -18.06 8.50 17.35
C HIS A 105 -19.20 9.45 16.95
N GLU A 106 -19.93 9.11 15.88
CA GLU A 106 -21.08 9.89 15.39
C GLU A 106 -20.71 11.35 15.09
N GLY A 107 -19.49 11.57 14.58
CA GLY A 107 -18.95 12.90 14.30
C GLY A 107 -18.48 13.70 15.52
N LYS A 108 -18.59 13.18 16.75
CA LYS A 108 -18.25 13.92 17.99
C LYS A 108 -16.74 14.16 18.13
N ARG A 109 -15.89 13.31 17.54
CA ARG A 109 -14.42 13.48 17.60
C ARG A 109 -13.89 14.29 16.43
N TYR A 110 -14.42 14.05 15.25
CA TYR A 110 -14.17 14.79 14.02
C TYR A 110 -15.32 14.48 13.04
N PRO A 111 -15.66 15.40 12.12
CA PRO A 111 -16.71 15.15 11.14
C PRO A 111 -16.30 14.03 10.17
N ASP A 112 -17.28 13.45 9.48
CA ASP A 112 -16.99 12.55 8.35
C ASP A 112 -16.12 13.27 7.32
N ILE A 113 -15.09 12.57 6.85
CA ILE A 113 -14.24 12.98 5.74
C ILE A 113 -14.72 12.33 4.44
N HIS A 114 -14.40 12.97 3.32
CA HIS A 114 -14.72 12.44 2.01
C HIS A 114 -13.88 11.19 1.70
N VAL A 115 -14.50 10.19 1.07
CA VAL A 115 -13.85 8.93 0.70
C VAL A 115 -13.47 8.98 -0.78
N ASP A 116 -12.36 9.66 -1.08
CA ASP A 116 -11.83 9.83 -2.44
C ASP A 116 -10.54 9.05 -2.69
N GLY A 117 -10.00 8.37 -1.68
CA GLY A 117 -8.72 7.66 -1.77
C GLY A 117 -7.51 8.59 -1.84
N ASN A 118 -7.67 9.90 -1.64
CA ASN A 118 -6.56 10.85 -1.60
C ASN A 118 -6.20 11.18 -0.14
N ILE A 119 -4.95 10.96 0.24
CA ILE A 119 -4.45 11.33 1.57
C ILE A 119 -4.15 12.83 1.60
N GLY A 120 -5.18 13.62 1.92
CA GLY A 120 -5.08 15.07 2.08
C GLY A 120 -5.11 15.52 3.55
N PRO A 121 -5.05 16.85 3.81
CA PRO A 121 -5.02 17.42 5.16
C PRO A 121 -6.18 16.97 6.06
N ARG A 122 -7.37 16.72 5.50
CA ARG A 122 -8.53 16.25 6.26
C ARG A 122 -8.36 14.80 6.74
N THR A 123 -7.81 13.92 5.91
CA THR A 123 -7.51 12.54 6.28
C THR A 123 -6.47 12.51 7.40
N LEU A 124 -5.42 13.32 7.27
CA LEU A 124 -4.35 13.42 8.26
C LEU A 124 -4.87 13.94 9.61
N ALA A 125 -5.66 15.02 9.61
CA ALA A 125 -6.25 15.54 10.84
C ALA A 125 -7.20 14.54 11.51
N ALA A 126 -8.01 13.82 10.74
CA ALA A 126 -8.89 12.77 11.28
C ALA A 126 -8.09 11.62 11.91
N LEU A 127 -7.01 11.17 11.26
CA LEU A 127 -6.12 10.16 11.80
C LEU A 127 -5.41 10.62 13.07
N GLU A 128 -4.88 11.84 13.08
CA GLU A 128 -4.24 12.44 14.27
C GLU A 128 -5.21 12.51 15.45
N HIS A 129 -6.43 13.01 15.24
CA HIS A 129 -7.47 13.04 16.27
C HIS A 129 -7.86 11.64 16.76
N TYR A 130 -7.97 10.67 15.84
CA TYR A 130 -8.25 9.28 16.17
C TYR A 130 -7.18 8.67 17.08
N LEU A 131 -5.90 8.80 16.69
CA LEU A 131 -4.76 8.27 17.42
C LEU A 131 -4.58 8.96 18.77
N ALA A 132 -4.75 10.29 18.84
CA ALA A 132 -4.67 11.03 20.09
C ALA A 132 -5.75 10.61 21.09
N TRP A 133 -6.95 10.25 20.61
CA TRP A 133 -8.05 9.81 21.48
C TRP A 133 -7.95 8.34 21.88
N ARG A 134 -7.66 7.46 20.92
CA ARG A 134 -7.70 6.00 21.12
C ARG A 134 -6.36 5.39 21.55
N GLY A 135 -5.27 6.15 21.39
CA GLY A 135 -3.92 5.70 21.70
C GLY A 135 -3.52 4.44 20.93
N GLN A 136 -2.61 3.67 21.52
CA GLN A 136 -2.04 2.47 20.92
C GLN A 136 -3.08 1.36 20.66
N GLU A 137 -4.12 1.26 21.50
CA GLU A 137 -5.21 0.32 21.26
C GLU A 137 -5.95 0.66 19.97
N GLY A 138 -6.24 1.95 19.75
CA GLY A 138 -6.85 2.42 18.50
C GLY A 138 -6.00 2.12 17.28
N GLU A 139 -4.70 2.40 17.34
CA GLU A 139 -3.78 2.09 16.24
C GLU A 139 -3.86 0.60 15.85
N ALA A 140 -3.79 -0.31 16.84
CA ALA A 140 -3.89 -1.74 16.60
C ALA A 140 -5.27 -2.15 16.04
N VAL A 141 -6.35 -1.54 16.52
CA VAL A 141 -7.71 -1.78 16.00
C VAL A 141 -7.85 -1.29 14.56
N LEU A 142 -7.28 -0.13 14.23
CA LEU A 142 -7.32 0.43 12.88
C LEU A 142 -6.56 -0.45 11.89
N VAL A 143 -5.37 -0.92 12.24
CA VAL A 143 -4.62 -1.88 11.43
C VAL A 143 -5.45 -3.15 11.19
N LYS A 144 -6.05 -3.73 12.24
CA LYS A 144 -6.94 -4.90 12.07
C LYS A 144 -8.12 -4.62 11.14
N ALA A 145 -8.72 -3.44 11.23
CA ALA A 145 -9.84 -3.04 10.37
C ALA A 145 -9.42 -2.91 8.88
N LEU A 146 -8.21 -2.39 8.62
CA LEU A 146 -7.61 -2.37 7.29
C LEU A 146 -7.42 -3.80 6.76
N ASN A 147 -6.86 -4.71 7.57
CA ASN A 147 -6.62 -6.10 7.16
C ASN A 147 -7.93 -6.84 6.87
N CYS A 148 -8.99 -6.58 7.63
CA CYS A 148 -10.34 -7.10 7.32
C CYS A 148 -10.85 -6.63 5.95
N SER A 149 -10.57 -5.37 5.60
CA SER A 149 -10.99 -4.80 4.31
C SER A 149 -10.21 -5.40 3.15
N GLN A 150 -8.90 -5.58 3.34
CA GLN A 150 -8.03 -6.22 2.37
C GLN A 150 -8.36 -7.71 2.19
N GLY A 151 -8.62 -8.44 3.26
CA GLY A 151 -9.07 -9.84 3.18
C GLY A 151 -10.37 -9.99 2.40
N THR A 152 -11.34 -9.08 2.63
CA THR A 152 -12.59 -9.04 1.86
C THR A 152 -12.33 -8.72 0.38
N TYR A 153 -11.45 -7.78 0.08
CA TYR A 153 -11.06 -7.46 -1.29
C TYR A 153 -10.46 -8.68 -2.00
N TYR A 154 -9.51 -9.36 -1.36
CA TYR A 154 -8.88 -10.54 -1.94
C TYR A 154 -9.86 -11.69 -2.16
N LEU A 155 -10.78 -11.94 -1.23
CA LEU A 155 -11.85 -12.92 -1.42
C LEU A 155 -12.64 -12.63 -2.71
N ASN A 156 -13.12 -11.39 -2.88
CA ASN A 156 -13.87 -10.98 -4.06
C ASN A 156 -13.07 -11.09 -5.37
N VAL A 157 -11.74 -10.94 -5.30
CA VAL A 157 -10.85 -11.10 -6.46
C VAL A 157 -10.67 -12.56 -6.81
N ALA A 158 -10.43 -13.45 -5.84
CA ALA A 158 -10.26 -14.88 -6.12
C ALA A 158 -11.53 -15.55 -6.62
N GLU A 159 -12.71 -15.16 -6.11
CA GLU A 159 -14.00 -15.66 -6.63
C GLU A 159 -14.20 -15.38 -8.13
N LYS A 160 -13.49 -14.38 -8.67
CA LYS A 160 -13.56 -14.00 -10.09
C LYS A 160 -12.37 -14.52 -10.90
N ASN A 161 -11.30 -14.97 -10.24
CA ASN A 161 -10.06 -15.41 -10.89
C ASN A 161 -9.33 -16.45 -10.02
N HIS A 162 -9.53 -17.73 -10.35
CA HIS A 162 -9.01 -18.85 -9.57
C HIS A 162 -7.47 -18.90 -9.49
N ASN A 163 -6.75 -18.22 -10.39
CA ASN A 163 -5.27 -18.16 -10.34
C ASN A 163 -4.74 -17.49 -9.05
N ASN A 164 -5.58 -16.72 -8.36
CA ASN A 164 -5.19 -15.99 -7.15
C ASN A 164 -5.42 -16.77 -5.84
N GLU A 165 -6.14 -17.90 -5.87
CA GLU A 165 -6.53 -18.66 -4.66
C GLU A 165 -5.34 -19.11 -3.82
N GLN A 166 -4.25 -19.55 -4.47
CA GLN A 166 -3.05 -20.04 -3.78
C GLN A 166 -2.32 -18.95 -2.96
N PHE A 167 -2.45 -17.68 -3.35
CA PHE A 167 -1.76 -16.57 -2.69
C PHE A 167 -2.52 -16.06 -1.45
N ILE A 168 -3.85 -16.11 -1.48
CA ILE A 168 -4.69 -15.54 -0.43
C ILE A 168 -4.55 -16.30 0.88
N TYR A 169 -4.48 -17.62 0.84
CA TYR A 169 -4.28 -18.43 2.05
C TYR A 169 -2.99 -18.03 2.78
N GLY A 170 -1.89 -17.88 2.04
CA GLY A 170 -0.61 -17.43 2.58
C GLY A 170 -0.68 -16.01 3.15
N TRP A 171 -1.37 -15.10 2.45
CA TRP A 171 -1.56 -13.74 2.92
C TRP A 171 -2.33 -13.70 4.26
N ILE A 172 -3.48 -14.38 4.36
CA ILE A 172 -4.27 -14.45 5.60
C ILE A 172 -3.44 -15.03 6.74
N LYS A 173 -2.74 -16.16 6.52
CA LYS A 173 -1.91 -16.83 7.53
C LYS A 173 -0.83 -15.92 8.12
N ASN A 174 -0.23 -15.07 7.30
CA ASN A 174 0.95 -14.30 7.68
C ASN A 174 0.61 -12.86 8.13
N ARG A 175 -0.56 -12.31 7.76
CA ARG A 175 -0.88 -10.89 7.95
C ARG A 175 -2.11 -10.61 8.82
N VAL A 176 -2.97 -11.59 9.06
CA VAL A 176 -4.16 -11.41 9.90
C VAL A 176 -3.96 -12.10 11.25
N THR A 177 -3.78 -11.31 12.31
CA THR A 177 -3.51 -11.79 13.69
C THR A 177 -4.36 -11.08 14.74
#